data_AF-A0A2H3NLQ0-F1
#
_entry.id   AF-A0A2H3NLQ0-F1
#
_cell.length_a   1.000
_cell.length_b   1.000
_cell.length_c   1.000
_cell.angle_alpha   90.00
_cell.angle_beta   90.00
_cell.angle_gamma   90.00
#
_symmetry.space_group_name_H-M   'P 1'
#
loop_
_entity.id
_entity.type
_entity.pdbx_description
1 polymer ?
#
loop_
_entity_poly.entity_id
_entity_poly.type
_entity_poly.pdbx_seq_one_letter_code
_entity_poly.pdbx_strand_id
1 'polypeptide(L)' 'MARPSPKEVLKAFCAVVRDELANGHDVDLPGLGTIQVEHDASTVQGHDDDAMWSPPKRTITFVPHDDSSSPS' A
#
# COMPACT_ATOMS: atom_id res chain seq x y z
N MET A 1 -13.46 20.74 -24.85
CA MET A 1 -12.47 19.91 -24.12
C MET A 1 -12.94 18.48 -24.17
N ALA A 2 -12.13 17.54 -24.66
CA ALA A 2 -12.50 16.13 -24.67
C ALA A 2 -12.53 15.60 -23.23
N ARG A 3 -13.55 14.81 -22.88
CA ARG A 3 -13.57 14.13 -21.58
C ARG A 3 -12.49 13.05 -21.60
N PRO A 4 -11.65 12.94 -20.55
CA PRO A 4 -10.66 11.89 -20.48
C PRO A 4 -11.37 10.53 -20.50
N SER A 5 -10.77 9.57 -21.20
CA SER A 5 -11.28 8.21 -21.20
C SER A 5 -11.14 7.59 -19.81
N PRO A 6 -11.99 6.61 -19.45
CA PRO A 6 -11.86 5.91 -18.17
C PRO A 6 -10.47 5.31 -17.93
N LYS A 7 -9.77 4.90 -18.99
CA LYS A 7 -8.39 4.38 -18.91
C LYS A 7 -7.39 5.46 -18.51
N GLU A 8 -7.53 6.67 -19.03
CA GLU A 8 -6.66 7.79 -18.68
C GLU A 8 -6.88 8.22 -17.23
N VAL A 9 -8.14 8.24 -16.78
CA VAL A 9 -8.49 8.52 -15.38
C VAL A 9 -7.88 7.47 -14.45
N LEU A 10 -8.04 6.18 -14.76
CA LEU A 10 -7.47 5.10 -13.96
C LEU A 10 -5.94 5.18 -13.90
N LYS A 11 -5.28 5.48 -15.03
CA LYS A 11 -3.82 5.64 -15.07
C LYS A 11 -3.35 6.80 -14.20
N ALA A 12 -4.05 7.93 -14.25
CA ALA A 12 -3.74 9.08 -13.40
C ALA A 12 -3.96 8.75 -11.92
N PHE A 13 -5.06 8.08 -11.59
CA PHE A 13 -5.32 7.59 -10.23
C PHE A 13 -4.20 6.69 -9.72
N CYS A 14 -3.79 5.66 -10.48
CA CYS A 14 -2.69 4.78 -10.09
C CYS A 14 -1.35 5.54 -9.91
N ALA A 15 -1.13 6.61 -10.68
CA ALA A 15 0.07 7.43 -10.54
C ALA A 15 0.07 8.20 -9.20
N VAL A 16 -1.07 8.79 -8.83
CA VAL A 16 -1.22 9.51 -7.55
C VAL A 16 -1.07 8.56 -6.37
N VAL A 17 -1.78 7.42 -6.39
CA VAL A 17 -1.68 6.42 -5.31
C VAL A 17 -0.24 5.94 -5.12
N ARG A 18 0.49 5.72 -6.22
CA ARG A 18 1.89 5.31 -6.15
C ARG A 18 2.78 6.38 -5.54
N ASP A 19 2.54 7.66 -5.85
CA ASP A 19 3.32 8.77 -5.31
C ASP A 19 3.11 8.91 -3.80
N GLU A 20 1.85 8.87 -3.34
CA GLU A 20 1.52 8.89 -1.90
C GLU A 20 2.20 7.75 -1.14
N LEU A 21 2.12 6.52 -1.66
CA LEU A 21 2.78 5.36 -1.05
C LEU A 21 4.31 5.48 -1.06
N ALA A 22 4.89 6.07 -2.12
CA ALA A 22 6.33 6.31 -2.20
C ALA A 22 6.82 7.34 -1.15
N ASN A 23 5.96 8.30 -0.81
CA ASN A 23 6.20 9.28 0.24
C ASN A 23 5.94 8.75 1.66
N GLY A 24 5.44 7.53 1.79
CA GLY A 24 5.17 6.91 3.10
C GLY A 24 3.79 7.25 3.65
N HIS A 25 2.85 7.67 2.80
CA HIS A 25 1.47 7.95 3.20
C HIS A 25 0.55 6.77 2.89
N ASP A 26 -0.31 6.45 3.86
CA ASP A 26 -1.41 5.53 3.65
C ASP A 26 -2.49 6.17 2.77
N VAL A 27 -3.09 5.38 1.90
CA VAL A 27 -4.14 5.82 0.97
C VAL A 27 -5.44 5.13 1.32
N ASP A 28 -6.41 5.90 1.84
CA ASP A 28 -7.77 5.43 2.03
C ASP A 28 -8.55 5.45 0.69
N LEU A 29 -9.13 4.30 0.34
CA LEU A 29 -10.00 4.13 -0.82
C LEU A 29 -11.43 3.87 -0.30
N PRO A 30 -12.28 4.90 -0.24
CA PRO A 30 -13.61 4.79 0.34
C PRO A 30 -14.43 3.68 -0.32
N GLY A 31 -14.94 2.75 0.49
CA GLY A 31 -15.76 1.62 0.03
C GLY A 31 -14.96 0.49 -0.62
N LEU A 32 -13.62 0.53 -0.55
CA LEU A 32 -12.75 -0.57 -0.98
C LEU A 32 -11.85 -1.03 0.15
N GLY A 33 -11.15 -0.11 0.80
CA GLY A 33 -10.12 -0.42 1.77
C GLY A 33 -9.04 0.64 1.86
N THR A 34 -8.03 0.38 2.67
CA THR A 34 -6.88 1.26 2.85
C THR A 34 -5.63 0.56 2.35
N ILE A 35 -4.83 1.25 1.54
CA ILE A 35 -3.48 0.80 1.16
C ILE A 35 -2.51 1.43 2.14
N GLN A 36 -1.80 0.60 2.90
CA GLN A 36 -0.86 1.01 3.92
C GLN A 36 0.57 0.77 3.45
N VAL A 37 1.49 1.62 3.92
CA VAL A 37 2.93 1.47 3.68
C VAL A 37 3.67 1.35 5.00
N GLU A 38 4.24 0.17 5.23
CA GLU A 38 5.05 -0.11 6.41
C GLU A 38 6.54 -0.01 6.07
N HIS A 39 7.28 0.76 6.87
CA HIS A 39 8.73 0.82 6.81
C HIS A 39 9.32 -0.15 7.82
N ASP A 40 9.67 -1.34 7.35
CA ASP A 40 10.39 -2.31 8.17
C ASP A 40 11.85 -1.87 8.30
N ALA A 41 12.24 -1.51 9.54
CA ALA A 41 13.63 -1.25 9.87
C ALA A 41 14.47 -2.54 9.72
N SER A 42 15.77 -2.37 9.51
CA SER A 42 16.69 -3.51 9.41
C SER A 42 16.58 -4.41 10.62
N THR A 43 16.16 -5.66 10.39
CA THR A 43 15.99 -6.67 11.43
C THR A 43 17.06 -7.72 11.28
N VAL A 44 17.71 -8.08 12.39
CA VAL A 44 18.66 -9.20 12.43
C VAL A 44 17.84 -10.49 12.51
N GLN A 45 17.98 -11.34 11.51
CA GLN A 45 17.45 -12.70 11.54
C GLN A 45 18.62 -13.69 11.66
N GLY A 46 18.69 -14.41 12.79
CA GLY A 46 19.68 -15.46 13.06
C GLY A 46 19.93 -15.67 14.56
N HIS A 47 20.52 -16.81 14.91
CA HIS A 47 21.03 -17.11 16.27
C HIS A 47 22.56 -17.29 16.18
N ASP A 48 23.29 -16.58 17.04
CA ASP A 48 24.74 -16.57 17.28
C ASP A 48 25.71 -16.49 16.07
N ASP A 49 25.81 -17.50 15.20
CA ASP A 49 26.89 -17.64 14.20
C ASP A 49 26.50 -17.28 12.74
N ASP A 50 25.20 -17.21 12.42
CA ASP A 50 24.67 -16.93 11.07
C ASP A 50 23.67 -15.75 11.08
N ALA A 51 24.03 -14.68 11.78
CA ALA A 51 23.20 -13.48 11.86
C ALA A 51 23.18 -12.74 10.50
N MET A 52 22.08 -12.87 9.76
CA MET A 52 21.87 -12.13 8.51
C MET A 52 21.06 -10.87 8.78
N TRP A 53 21.63 -9.73 8.40
CA TRP A 53 20.93 -8.46 8.46
C TRP A 53 19.95 -8.38 7.30
N SER A 54 18.66 -8.23 7.61
CA SER A 54 17.66 -7.91 6.61
C SER A 54 17.79 -6.42 6.29
N PRO A 55 17.99 -6.03 5.02
CA PRO A 55 17.95 -4.62 4.66
C PRO A 55 16.56 -4.04 4.98
N PRO A 56 16.49 -2.73 5.26
CA PRO A 56 15.20 -2.10 5.49
C PRO A 56 14.36 -2.24 4.23
N LYS A 57 13.09 -2.59 4.39
CA LYS A 57 12.17 -2.80 3.26
C LYS A 57 10.90 -1.99 3.48
N ARG A 58 10.27 -1.61 2.38
CA ARG A 58 8.94 -1.01 2.40
C ARG A 58 7.95 -2.06 1.97
N THR A 59 7.02 -2.37 2.85
CA THR A 59 5.95 -3.35 2.60
C THR A 59 4.67 -2.56 2.32
N ILE A 60 4.03 -2.85 1.18
CA ILE A 60 2.73 -2.26 0.83
C ILE A 60 1.67 -3.32 1.09
N THR A 61 0.70 -2.99 1.94
CA THR A 61 -0.38 -3.89 2.36
C THR A 61 -1.71 -3.27 2.01
N PHE A 62 -2.64 -4.05 1.46
CA PHE A 62 -4.02 -3.60 1.26
C PHE A 62 -4.93 -4.23 2.30
N VAL A 63 -5.61 -3.39 3.08
CA VAL A 63 -6.59 -3.80 4.09
C VAL A 63 -7.98 -3.46 3.55
N PRO A 64 -8.78 -4.44 3.10
CA PRO A 64 -10.12 -4.16 2.60
C PRO A 64 -11.00 -3.60 3.73
N HIS A 65 -11.90 -2.69 3.38
CA HIS A 65 -12.99 -2.34 4.31
C HIS A 65 -13.93 -3.54 4.40
N ASP A 66 -14.31 -3.90 5.61
CA ASP A 66 -15.25 -4.99 5.83
C ASP A 66 -16.62 -4.57 5.26
N ASP A 67 -17.03 -5.19 4.15
CA ASP A 67 -18.39 -5.04 3.60
C ASP A 67 -19.40 -5.90 4.39
N SER A 68 -19.04 -6.36 5.59
CA SER A 68 -19.86 -7.21 6.46
C SER A 68 -20.99 -6.45 7.17
N SER A 69 -21.53 -5.40 6.54
CA SER A 69 -22.94 -5.07 6.68
C SER A 69 -23.77 -6.01 5.81
N SER A 70 -23.70 -7.33 6.10
CA SER A 70 -24.75 -8.26 5.67
C SER A 70 -26.03 -7.83 6.41
N PRO A 71 -27.10 -7.40 5.71
CA PRO A 71 -28.38 -7.20 6.38
C PRO A 71 -28.84 -8.57 6.92
N SER A 72 -28.97 -8.65 8.24
CA SER A 72 -29.62 -9.77 8.94
C SER A 72 -31.13 -9.70 8.80
#